data_AF-A0A960M1A7-F1
#
_entry.id   AF-A0A960M1A7-F1
#
_cell.length_a   1.000
_cell.length_b   1.000
_cell.length_c   1.000
_cell.angle_alpha   90.00
_cell.angle_beta   90.00
_cell.angle_gamma   90.00
#
_symmetry.space_group_name_H-M   'P 1'
#
loop_
_entity.id
_entity.type
_entity.pdbx_description
1 polymer ?
#
loop_
_entity_poly.entity_id
_entity_poly.type
_entity_poly.pdbx_seq_one_letter_code
_entity_poly.pdbx_strand_id
1 'polypeptide(L)'
;MKKELILLLFICPLVFFYVFSSHLKKGKPNYDTHLTLEDSFEKLQGIETEDWNYIQTKRDYRDLEYYEALYKKNKHFQFTSNPTFKIPKTVHIIWIGPRSFPAKSIQNVRSWMAHHPDWTFVFWTDRKRPPPCNGMEVKLFDDFDFEFLKEKYKESKNWGEKADIWRYEILYKEGGVYIDHDVKCNRPFHNLHSGYDFYAGLEMPHEGIDGLSVTAGISIIGTKPYHPVIRSAIEKVLDRWDGVTKQFISSDPLVQARKVTHRTLIALTYAFDENLNRPENTDIVFPACYFYPKHGLPGFYSEHLYGTTWNDLEETPNQKYFSQTLRTLRARDAKIIRVELISLIALIGCFTLYLLVNSEIKKGLK
;
A
#
# COMPACT_ATOMS: atom_id res chain seq x y z
N MET A 1 -14.07 -37.51 -42.30
CA MET A 1 -14.05 -36.35 -41.38
C MET A 1 -15.50 -36.00 -40.99
N LYS A 2 -16.26 -36.80 -40.23
CA LYS A 2 -16.17 -37.27 -38.84
C LYS A 2 -16.18 -36.13 -37.80
N LYS A 3 -17.39 -35.83 -37.29
CA LYS A 3 -17.87 -35.15 -36.06
C LYS A 3 -16.99 -34.12 -35.31
N GLU A 4 -15.67 -34.29 -35.27
CA GLU A 4 -14.70 -33.43 -34.58
C GLU A 4 -14.55 -32.05 -35.26
N LEU A 5 -14.66 -31.98 -36.59
CA LEU A 5 -14.59 -30.72 -37.35
C LEU A 5 -15.82 -29.82 -37.13
N ILE A 6 -16.99 -30.41 -36.88
CA ILE A 6 -18.22 -29.68 -36.56
C ILE A 6 -18.14 -29.12 -35.14
N LEU A 7 -17.54 -29.87 -34.20
CA LEU A 7 -17.37 -29.43 -32.81
C LEU A 7 -16.53 -28.13 -32.73
N LEU A 8 -15.46 -28.02 -33.51
CA LEU A 8 -14.59 -26.84 -33.57
C LEU A 8 -15.28 -25.59 -34.15
N LEU A 9 -16.20 -25.76 -35.12
CA LEU A 9 -16.97 -24.66 -35.73
C LEU A 9 -17.99 -24.03 -34.77
N PHE A 10 -18.44 -24.76 -33.75
CA PHE A 10 -19.36 -24.25 -32.72
C PHE A 10 -18.65 -23.70 -31.47
N ILE A 11 -17.46 -24.22 -31.13
CA ILE A 11 -16.71 -23.76 -29.94
C ILE A 11 -16.14 -22.34 -30.15
N CYS A 12 -15.61 -22.02 -31.33
CA CYS A 12 -15.00 -20.70 -31.60
C CYS A 12 -15.96 -19.50 -31.41
N PRO A 13 -17.19 -19.53 -31.97
CA PRO A 13 -18.16 -18.45 -31.76
C PRO A 13 -18.64 -18.34 -30.31
N LEU A 14 -18.78 -19.46 -29.59
CA LEU A 14 -19.19 -19.49 -28.18
C LEU A 14 -18.12 -18.89 -27.26
N VAL A 15 -16.83 -19.18 -27.51
CA VAL A 15 -15.72 -18.55 -26.81
C VAL A 15 -15.69 -17.05 -27.09
N PHE A 16 -15.92 -16.64 -28.34
CA PHE A 16 -15.99 -15.23 -28.72
C PHE A 16 -17.15 -14.50 -28.02
N PHE A 17 -18.32 -15.12 -27.95
CA PHE A 17 -19.50 -14.56 -27.26
C PHE A 17 -19.32 -14.49 -25.74
N TYR A 18 -18.67 -15.49 -25.13
CA TYR A 18 -18.37 -15.51 -23.69
C TYR A 18 -17.35 -14.42 -23.32
N VAL A 19 -16.30 -14.25 -24.12
CA VAL A 19 -15.29 -13.19 -23.91
C VAL A 19 -15.92 -11.80 -24.04
N PHE A 20 -16.79 -11.58 -25.03
CA PHE A 20 -17.43 -10.28 -25.24
C PHE A 20 -18.61 -9.99 -24.29
N SER A 21 -19.38 -10.99 -23.86
CA SER A 21 -20.47 -10.76 -22.88
C SER A 21 -19.93 -10.42 -21.49
N SER A 22 -18.76 -10.94 -21.12
CA SER A 22 -18.06 -10.61 -19.87
C SER A 22 -17.60 -9.15 -19.76
N HIS A 23 -17.61 -8.42 -20.88
CA HIS A 23 -17.25 -6.99 -20.98
C HIS A 23 -18.44 -6.03 -20.84
N LEU A 24 -19.67 -6.54 -20.80
CA LEU A 24 -20.86 -5.72 -20.59
C LEU A 24 -21.10 -5.49 -19.09
N LYS A 25 -20.65 -4.32 -18.62
CA LYS A 25 -21.06 -3.63 -17.38
C LYS A 25 -21.12 -4.53 -16.13
N LYS A 26 -19.97 -4.86 -15.54
CA LYS A 26 -19.94 -5.09 -14.09
C LYS A 26 -20.32 -3.75 -13.43
N GLY A 27 -21.49 -3.69 -12.80
CA GLY A 27 -21.82 -2.61 -11.87
C GLY A 27 -20.72 -2.49 -10.81
N LYS A 28 -20.61 -1.32 -10.15
CA LYS A 28 -19.69 -1.21 -9.01
C LYS A 28 -20.02 -2.34 -8.03
N PRO A 29 -19.03 -3.17 -7.64
CA PRO A 29 -19.27 -4.22 -6.67
C PRO A 29 -19.87 -3.61 -5.39
N ASN A 30 -20.94 -4.22 -4.89
CA ASN A 30 -21.61 -3.83 -3.65
C ASN A 30 -20.97 -4.63 -2.52
N TYR A 31 -19.92 -4.09 -1.91
CA TYR A 31 -19.22 -4.72 -0.78
C TYR A 31 -20.01 -4.53 0.52
N ASP A 32 -19.90 -5.48 1.44
CA ASP A 32 -20.42 -5.26 2.79
C ASP A 32 -19.59 -4.17 3.48
N THR A 33 -20.25 -3.05 3.77
CA THR A 33 -19.63 -1.90 4.45
C THR A 33 -19.98 -1.86 5.94
N HIS A 34 -20.81 -2.79 6.42
CA HIS A 34 -21.24 -2.89 7.81
C HIS A 34 -20.31 -3.80 8.63
N LEU A 35 -19.01 -3.53 8.58
CA LEU A 35 -18.03 -4.24 9.40
C LEU A 35 -17.96 -3.66 10.82
N THR A 36 -17.61 -4.52 11.77
CA THR A 36 -17.35 -4.20 13.17
C THR A 36 -15.97 -4.69 13.59
N LEU A 37 -15.45 -4.18 14.72
CA LEU A 37 -14.16 -4.63 15.25
C LEU A 37 -14.13 -6.13 15.66
N GLU A 38 -15.31 -6.77 15.75
CA GLU A 38 -15.46 -8.19 16.07
C GLU A 38 -15.38 -9.12 14.85
N ASP A 39 -15.42 -8.56 13.64
CA ASP A 39 -15.26 -9.34 12.41
C ASP A 39 -13.87 -9.98 12.31
N SER A 40 -13.78 -11.03 11.48
CA SER A 40 -12.54 -11.78 11.28
C SER A 40 -11.45 -10.90 10.69
N PHE A 41 -10.19 -11.26 10.92
CA PHE A 41 -9.06 -10.51 10.39
C PHE A 41 -9.14 -10.37 8.86
N GLU A 42 -9.52 -11.43 8.15
CA GLU A 42 -9.65 -11.44 6.69
C GLU A 42 -10.77 -10.53 6.20
N LYS A 43 -11.92 -10.51 6.89
CA LYS A 43 -12.97 -9.53 6.61
C LYS A 43 -12.47 -8.10 6.76
N LEU A 44 -11.79 -7.83 7.88
CA LEU A 44 -11.19 -6.53 8.15
C LEU A 44 -10.02 -6.18 7.20
N GLN A 45 -9.41 -7.20 6.58
CA GLN A 45 -8.35 -7.07 5.57
C GLN A 45 -8.93 -7.05 4.13
N GLY A 46 -10.25 -7.17 3.98
CA GLY A 46 -10.94 -6.99 2.71
C GLY A 46 -11.09 -8.26 1.86
N ILE A 47 -11.29 -9.44 2.46
CA ILE A 47 -11.49 -10.71 1.72
C ILE A 47 -12.65 -10.68 0.71
N GLU A 48 -13.66 -9.85 0.96
CA GLU A 48 -14.81 -9.69 0.08
C GLU A 48 -14.57 -8.66 -1.03
N THR A 49 -13.41 -8.01 -1.05
CA THR A 49 -13.05 -6.99 -2.04
C THR A 49 -12.30 -7.56 -3.23
N GLU A 50 -12.24 -6.80 -4.32
CA GLU A 50 -11.48 -7.21 -5.50
C GLU A 50 -9.96 -7.24 -5.27
N ASP A 51 -9.48 -6.49 -4.27
CA ASP A 51 -8.07 -6.47 -3.86
C ASP A 51 -7.61 -7.86 -3.39
N TRP A 52 -8.49 -8.65 -2.77
CA TRP A 52 -8.14 -10.00 -2.32
C TRP A 52 -7.68 -10.93 -3.46
N ASN A 53 -8.02 -10.62 -4.72
CA ASN A 53 -7.54 -11.37 -5.87
C ASN A 53 -6.01 -11.34 -6.02
N TYR A 54 -5.30 -10.42 -5.35
CA TYR A 54 -3.84 -10.38 -5.34
C TYR A 54 -3.21 -11.39 -4.37
N ILE A 55 -3.99 -12.00 -3.48
CA ILE A 55 -3.54 -13.08 -2.59
C ILE A 55 -3.55 -14.40 -3.37
N GLN A 56 -2.40 -14.80 -3.90
CA GLN A 56 -2.30 -15.94 -4.81
C GLN A 56 -1.20 -16.92 -4.45
N THR A 57 -0.11 -16.42 -3.89
CA THR A 57 1.10 -17.20 -3.65
C THR A 57 1.11 -17.78 -2.25
N LYS A 58 1.87 -18.87 -2.05
CA LYS A 58 2.08 -19.44 -0.70
C LYS A 58 2.66 -18.42 0.28
N ARG A 59 3.45 -17.47 -0.21
CA ARG A 59 3.99 -16.38 0.59
C ARG A 59 2.87 -15.48 1.10
N ASP A 60 1.95 -15.07 0.24
CA ASP A 60 0.86 -14.16 0.62
C ASP A 60 0.01 -14.75 1.76
N TYR A 61 -0.36 -16.03 1.65
CA TYR A 61 -1.11 -16.72 2.70
C TYR A 61 -0.31 -16.85 4.00
N ARG A 62 0.97 -17.20 3.92
CA ARG A 62 1.86 -17.29 5.09
C ARG A 62 1.99 -15.93 5.81
N ASP A 63 2.14 -14.85 5.04
CA ASP A 63 2.29 -13.51 5.61
C ASP A 63 0.98 -13.08 6.28
N LEU A 64 -0.19 -13.35 5.67
CA LEU A 64 -1.50 -13.12 6.29
C LEU A 64 -1.71 -13.94 7.58
N GLU A 65 -1.38 -15.23 7.57
CA GLU A 65 -1.46 -16.09 8.76
C GLU A 65 -0.60 -15.55 9.91
N TYR A 66 0.61 -15.07 9.60
CA TYR A 66 1.50 -14.46 10.58
C TYR A 66 0.91 -13.18 11.19
N TYR A 67 0.41 -12.26 10.35
CA TYR A 67 -0.20 -11.02 10.84
C TYR A 67 -1.49 -11.27 11.62
N GLU A 68 -2.30 -12.23 11.18
CA GLU A 68 -3.52 -12.61 11.89
C GLU A 68 -3.19 -13.18 13.28
N ALA A 69 -2.20 -14.08 13.38
CA ALA A 69 -1.78 -14.66 14.66
C ALA A 69 -1.32 -13.57 15.63
N LEU A 70 -0.53 -12.61 15.16
CA LEU A 70 -0.10 -11.46 15.96
C LEU A 70 -1.28 -10.57 16.39
N TYR A 71 -2.16 -10.25 15.45
CA TYR A 71 -3.36 -9.46 15.73
C TYR A 71 -4.23 -10.14 16.79
N LYS A 72 -4.56 -11.43 16.62
CA LYS A 72 -5.36 -12.19 17.60
C LYS A 72 -4.70 -12.21 18.98
N LYS A 73 -3.38 -12.39 19.04
CA LYS A 73 -2.60 -12.38 20.29
C LYS A 73 -2.77 -11.05 21.05
N ASN A 74 -2.69 -9.92 20.35
CA ASN A 74 -2.52 -8.61 21.00
C ASN A 74 -3.71 -7.64 20.84
N LYS A 75 -4.77 -7.97 20.07
CA LYS A 75 -5.88 -7.04 19.77
C LYS A 75 -6.65 -6.55 21.01
N HIS A 76 -6.64 -7.29 22.10
CA HIS A 76 -7.40 -6.95 23.30
C HIS A 76 -6.84 -5.72 24.04
N PHE A 77 -5.54 -5.43 23.92
CA PHE A 77 -4.91 -4.27 24.55
C PHE A 77 -5.45 -2.92 24.05
N GLN A 78 -6.05 -2.86 22.85
CA GLN A 78 -6.69 -1.64 22.34
C GLN A 78 -7.91 -1.20 23.18
N PHE A 79 -8.44 -2.09 24.02
CA PHE A 79 -9.56 -1.81 24.91
C PHE A 79 -9.11 -1.65 26.37
N THR A 80 -7.83 -1.85 26.67
CA THR A 80 -7.27 -1.76 28.01
C THR A 80 -6.67 -0.37 28.23
N SER A 81 -7.20 0.37 29.21
CA SER A 81 -6.59 1.61 29.68
C SER A 81 -5.53 1.27 30.73
N ASN A 82 -4.28 1.66 30.47
CA ASN A 82 -3.22 1.63 31.47
C ASN A 82 -2.87 3.06 31.89
N PRO A 83 -2.52 3.31 33.17
CA PRO A 83 -2.18 4.64 33.65
C PRO A 83 -0.85 5.16 33.07
N THR A 84 -0.01 4.27 32.55
CA THR A 84 1.29 4.58 31.96
C THR A 84 1.25 4.40 30.44
N PHE A 85 1.67 5.41 29.69
CA PHE A 85 1.86 5.30 28.24
C PHE A 85 3.21 4.66 27.94
N LYS A 86 3.19 3.66 27.06
CA LYS A 86 4.39 3.06 26.49
C LYS A 86 4.88 3.87 25.29
N ILE A 87 3.95 4.40 24.50
CA ILE A 87 4.22 5.28 23.35
C ILE A 87 3.95 6.73 23.76
N PRO A 88 4.91 7.66 23.55
CA PRO A 88 4.73 9.08 23.84
C PRO A 88 3.44 9.68 23.23
N LYS A 89 2.79 10.60 23.93
CA LYS A 89 1.58 11.31 23.46
C LYS A 89 1.94 12.46 22.52
N THR A 90 2.69 12.13 21.47
CA THR A 90 3.17 13.10 20.47
C THR A 90 2.73 12.66 19.09
N VAL A 91 2.09 13.56 18.35
CA VAL A 91 1.74 13.38 16.94
C VAL A 91 2.75 14.14 16.09
N HIS A 92 3.41 13.45 15.17
CA HIS A 92 4.38 14.01 14.23
C HIS A 92 3.77 14.12 12.84
N ILE A 93 3.83 15.30 12.24
CA ILE A 93 3.42 15.58 10.86
C ILE A 93 4.60 16.21 10.13
N ILE A 94 4.95 15.68 8.96
CA ILE A 94 6.03 16.20 8.13
C ILE A 94 5.46 16.92 6.91
N TRP A 95 5.95 18.14 6.65
CA TRP A 95 5.67 18.84 5.40
C TRP A 95 6.88 19.65 4.93
N ILE A 96 7.44 19.22 3.80
CA ILE A 96 8.70 19.71 3.24
C ILE A 96 8.53 20.08 1.78
N GLY A 97 9.48 20.82 1.19
CA GLY A 97 9.40 21.22 -0.21
C GLY A 97 8.62 22.52 -0.44
N PRO A 98 8.58 23.02 -1.68
CA PRO A 98 8.16 24.41 -1.94
C PRO A 98 6.65 24.66 -1.77
N ARG A 99 5.82 23.61 -1.80
CA ARG A 99 4.36 23.74 -1.76
C ARG A 99 3.88 24.14 -0.36
N SER A 100 2.83 24.96 -0.29
CA SER A 100 2.11 25.25 0.95
C SER A 100 1.43 23.99 1.48
N PHE A 101 1.19 23.92 2.80
CA PHE A 101 0.43 22.81 3.38
C PHE A 101 -0.96 22.72 2.71
N PRO A 102 -1.45 21.54 2.30
CA PRO A 102 -2.68 21.44 1.53
C PRO A 102 -3.89 21.85 2.35
N ALA A 103 -4.71 22.78 1.83
CA ALA A 103 -5.89 23.27 2.54
C ALA A 103 -6.87 22.13 2.93
N LYS A 104 -7.02 21.13 2.05
CA LYS A 104 -7.87 19.95 2.30
C LYS A 104 -7.37 19.09 3.47
N SER A 105 -6.07 19.13 3.74
CA SER A 105 -5.43 18.35 4.80
C SER A 105 -5.49 19.02 6.17
N ILE A 106 -5.79 20.32 6.23
CA ILE A 106 -5.96 21.02 7.51
C ILE A 106 -7.07 20.38 8.33
N GLN A 107 -8.17 19.96 7.69
CA GLN A 107 -9.28 19.31 8.40
C GLN A 107 -8.88 17.96 9.01
N ASN A 108 -7.93 17.26 8.38
CA ASN A 108 -7.40 16.01 8.93
C ASN A 108 -6.59 16.30 10.19
N VAL A 109 -5.68 17.28 10.17
CA VAL A 109 -4.92 17.68 11.37
C VAL A 109 -5.86 18.12 12.50
N ARG A 110 -6.90 18.90 12.18
CA ARG A 110 -7.92 19.30 13.17
C ARG A 110 -8.66 18.11 13.78
N SER A 111 -8.97 17.08 12.99
CA SER A 111 -9.59 15.86 13.51
C SER A 111 -8.69 15.16 14.53
N TRP A 112 -7.37 15.13 14.29
CA TRP A 112 -6.42 14.58 15.26
C TRP A 112 -6.37 15.40 16.54
N MET A 113 -6.24 16.72 16.44
CA MET A 113 -6.19 17.61 17.61
C MET A 113 -7.48 17.55 18.44
N ALA A 114 -8.64 17.43 17.79
CA ALA A 114 -9.93 17.31 18.48
C ALA A 114 -10.04 16.01 19.30
N HIS A 115 -9.50 14.89 18.80
CA HIS A 115 -9.48 13.62 19.53
C HIS A 115 -8.37 13.53 20.59
N HIS A 116 -7.41 14.44 20.57
CA HIS A 116 -6.21 14.39 21.41
C HIS A 116 -5.83 15.78 21.97
N PRO A 117 -6.73 16.43 22.74
CA PRO A 117 -6.52 17.80 23.19
C PRO A 117 -5.34 17.98 24.17
N ASP A 118 -4.91 16.89 24.83
CA ASP A 118 -3.80 16.87 25.79
C ASP A 118 -2.49 16.32 25.20
N TRP A 119 -2.41 16.15 23.87
CA TRP A 119 -1.22 15.63 23.19
C TRP A 119 -0.38 16.75 22.60
N THR A 120 0.90 16.47 22.43
CA THR A 120 1.82 17.37 21.72
C THR A 120 1.71 17.13 20.23
N PHE A 121 1.62 18.20 19.44
CA PHE A 121 1.60 18.13 17.97
C PHE A 121 2.85 18.82 17.42
N VAL A 122 3.68 18.06 16.70
CA VAL A 122 4.94 18.55 16.13
C VAL A 122 4.82 18.59 14.60
N PHE A 123 5.00 19.78 14.05
CA PHE A 123 5.07 20.05 12.62
C PHE A 123 6.52 20.20 12.18
N TRP A 124 7.00 19.18 11.47
CA TRP A 124 8.36 19.12 10.95
C TRP A 124 8.42 19.70 9.54
N THR A 125 9.37 20.60 9.30
CA THR A 125 9.48 21.27 7.99
C THR A 125 10.92 21.63 7.61
N ASP A 126 11.17 21.76 6.31
CA ASP A 126 12.49 22.07 5.72
C ASP A 126 12.78 23.56 5.64
N ARG A 127 11.80 24.41 5.98
CA ARG A 127 11.91 25.87 5.88
C ARG A 127 10.93 26.56 6.81
N LYS A 128 11.22 27.80 7.18
CA LYS A 128 10.33 28.63 7.98
C LYS A 128 8.97 28.80 7.29
N ARG A 129 7.92 28.22 7.88
CA ARG A 129 6.52 28.34 7.47
C ARG A 129 5.60 28.13 8.68
N PRO A 130 4.37 28.67 8.68
CA PRO A 130 3.43 28.41 9.76
C PRO A 130 2.96 26.94 9.76
N PRO A 131 2.66 26.37 10.94
CA PRO A 131 2.02 25.06 11.02
C PRO A 131 0.57 25.15 10.52
N PRO A 132 -0.05 24.02 10.14
CA PRO A 132 -1.41 24.02 9.61
C PRO A 132 -2.49 24.35 10.65
N CYS A 133 -2.19 24.20 11.94
CA CYS A 133 -3.09 24.52 13.06
C CYS A 133 -2.34 25.23 14.18
N ASN A 134 -3.06 26.07 14.94
CA ASN A 134 -2.52 26.75 16.12
C ASN A 134 -2.22 25.75 17.24
N GLY A 135 -1.20 26.02 18.06
CA GLY A 135 -0.82 25.16 19.18
C GLY A 135 0.10 23.99 18.80
N MET A 136 0.51 23.90 17.52
CA MET A 136 1.53 22.95 17.09
C MET A 136 2.94 23.53 17.29
N GLU A 137 3.86 22.70 17.76
CA GLU A 137 5.29 23.00 17.75
C GLU A 137 5.82 22.93 16.32
N VAL A 138 6.72 23.84 15.94
CA VAL A 138 7.37 23.83 14.63
C VAL A 138 8.83 23.49 14.82
N LYS A 139 9.30 22.43 14.18
CA LYS A 139 10.72 22.03 14.19
C LYS A 139 11.28 22.03 12.78
N LEU A 140 12.45 22.64 12.60
CA LEU A 140 13.13 22.68 11.32
C LEU A 140 14.01 21.46 11.11
N PHE A 141 14.32 21.15 9.85
CA PHE A 141 15.27 20.10 9.49
C PHE A 141 16.61 20.26 10.22
N ASP A 142 17.11 21.49 10.33
CA ASP A 142 18.39 21.78 10.99
C ASP A 142 18.35 21.61 12.51
N ASP A 143 17.15 21.60 13.12
CA ASP A 143 16.96 21.35 14.56
C ASP A 143 16.94 19.86 14.89
N PHE A 144 16.83 18.99 13.87
CA PHE A 144 16.75 17.55 14.05
C PHE A 144 18.13 16.89 13.91
N ASP A 145 18.54 16.25 14.98
CA ASP A 145 19.79 15.49 15.03
C ASP A 145 19.58 14.07 14.48
N PHE A 146 19.78 13.93 13.17
CA PHE A 146 19.78 12.67 12.42
C PHE A 146 20.93 11.76 12.83
N GLU A 147 20.65 10.48 13.03
CA GLU A 147 21.66 9.51 13.44
C GLU A 147 22.14 8.61 12.28
N PHE A 148 21.29 8.31 11.28
CA PHE A 148 21.58 7.26 10.29
C PHE A 148 21.35 7.66 8.83
N LEU A 149 20.26 8.35 8.52
CA LEU A 149 19.74 8.55 7.17
C LEU A 149 19.93 9.99 6.66
N LYS A 150 20.70 10.84 7.37
CA LYS A 150 20.90 12.25 6.97
C LYS A 150 21.39 12.39 5.53
N GLU A 151 22.35 11.56 5.13
CA GLU A 151 22.89 11.60 3.77
C GLU A 151 21.88 11.09 2.74
N LYS A 152 21.10 10.06 3.08
CA LYS A 152 20.04 9.54 2.19
C LYS A 152 18.91 10.54 2.01
N TYR A 153 18.56 11.27 3.07
CA TYR A 153 17.67 12.42 2.99
C TYR A 153 18.22 13.45 1.99
N LYS A 154 19.49 13.88 2.13
CA LYS A 154 20.10 14.88 1.24
C LYS A 154 20.18 14.42 -0.22
N GLU A 155 20.55 13.15 -0.44
CA GLU A 155 20.65 12.54 -1.77
C GLU A 155 19.30 12.46 -2.50
N SER A 156 18.20 12.23 -1.77
CA SER A 156 16.89 12.17 -2.38
C SER A 156 16.45 13.51 -2.96
N LYS A 157 15.82 13.46 -4.14
CA LYS A 157 15.16 14.61 -4.78
C LYS A 157 13.63 14.57 -4.62
N ASN A 158 13.08 13.49 -4.06
CA ASN A 158 11.64 13.29 -3.92
C ASN A 158 11.21 13.69 -2.50
N TRP A 159 10.23 14.60 -2.39
CA TRP A 159 9.73 15.08 -1.10
C TRP A 159 9.02 14.00 -0.28
N GLY A 160 8.34 13.05 -0.92
CA GLY A 160 7.77 11.89 -0.26
C GLY A 160 8.85 10.97 0.33
N GLU A 161 9.85 10.59 -0.46
CA GLU A 161 10.98 9.75 0.01
C GLU A 161 11.75 10.42 1.15
N LYS A 162 11.94 11.75 1.09
CA LYS A 162 12.52 12.53 2.20
C LYS A 162 11.65 12.48 3.48
N ALA A 163 10.33 12.54 3.35
CA ALA A 163 9.41 12.39 4.48
C ALA A 163 9.41 10.95 5.04
N ASP A 164 9.51 9.94 4.17
CA ASP A 164 9.68 8.53 4.55
C ASP A 164 10.97 8.31 5.35
N ILE A 165 12.07 8.95 4.94
CA ILE A 165 13.33 8.88 5.68
C ILE A 165 13.21 9.56 7.04
N TRP A 166 12.68 10.79 7.05
CA TRP A 166 12.67 11.59 8.27
C TRP A 166 11.69 11.02 9.32
N ARG A 167 10.56 10.42 8.89
CA ARG A 167 9.63 9.78 9.84
C ARG A 167 10.27 8.63 10.59
N TYR A 168 11.08 7.78 9.93
CA TYR A 168 11.74 6.67 10.61
C TYR A 168 12.74 7.16 11.66
N GLU A 169 13.51 8.20 11.34
CA GLU A 169 14.46 8.81 12.28
C GLU A 169 13.76 9.48 13.47
N ILE A 170 12.69 10.25 13.22
CA ILE A 170 11.89 10.87 14.27
C ILE A 170 11.30 9.81 15.19
N LEU A 171 10.64 8.80 14.62
CA LEU A 171 10.02 7.73 15.41
C LEU A 171 11.04 6.90 16.19
N TYR A 172 12.23 6.67 15.62
CA TYR A 172 13.28 5.96 16.32
C TYR A 172 13.75 6.72 17.56
N LYS A 173 13.92 8.04 17.46
CA LYS A 173 14.49 8.86 18.55
C LYS A 173 13.43 9.35 19.54
N GLU A 174 12.31 9.86 19.04
CA GLU A 174 11.27 10.52 19.83
C GLU A 174 10.09 9.60 20.15
N GLY A 175 9.92 8.48 19.43
CA GLY A 175 8.71 7.65 19.53
C GLY A 175 7.48 8.41 19.06
N GLY A 176 6.33 8.14 19.68
CA GLY A 176 5.07 8.81 19.38
C GLY A 176 4.31 8.16 18.24
N VAL A 177 3.45 8.93 17.58
CA VAL A 177 2.74 8.52 16.37
C VAL A 177 3.05 9.47 15.22
N TYR A 178 3.50 8.92 14.11
CA TYR A 178 3.60 9.64 12.85
C TYR A 178 2.29 9.51 12.09
N ILE A 179 1.87 10.60 11.43
CA ILE A 179 0.76 10.57 10.48
C ILE A 179 1.10 11.35 9.19
N ASP A 180 0.72 10.81 8.03
CA ASP A 180 0.69 11.61 6.80
C ASP A 180 -0.42 12.68 6.88
N HIS A 181 -0.24 13.78 6.16
CA HIS A 181 -1.15 14.93 6.20
C HIS A 181 -2.59 14.59 5.73
N ASP A 182 -2.76 13.51 4.98
CA ASP A 182 -4.00 13.02 4.41
C ASP A 182 -4.65 11.88 5.23
N VAL A 183 -4.19 11.65 6.47
CA VAL A 183 -4.81 10.71 7.41
C VAL A 183 -5.83 11.43 8.29
N LYS A 184 -7.12 11.11 8.13
CA LYS A 184 -8.20 11.61 8.99
C LYS A 184 -8.31 10.74 10.25
N CYS A 185 -8.45 11.36 11.42
CA CYS A 185 -8.69 10.68 12.69
C CYS A 185 -10.19 10.46 12.91
N ASN A 186 -10.57 9.23 13.24
CA ASN A 186 -11.96 8.84 13.53
C ASN A 186 -12.17 8.47 15.01
N ARG A 187 -11.09 8.15 15.75
CA ARG A 187 -11.16 7.74 17.16
C ARG A 187 -9.88 8.11 17.92
N PRO A 188 -9.93 8.33 19.25
CA PRO A 188 -8.73 8.53 20.07
C PRO A 188 -7.81 7.30 20.12
N PHE A 189 -6.49 7.56 20.16
CA PHE A 189 -5.41 6.57 20.15
C PHE A 189 -4.85 6.28 21.56
N HIS A 190 -5.50 6.81 22.60
CA HIS A 190 -5.05 6.71 24.00
C HIS A 190 -4.74 5.27 24.43
N ASN A 191 -5.66 4.33 24.18
CA ASN A 191 -5.45 2.92 24.52
C ASN A 191 -4.37 2.26 23.66
N LEU A 192 -4.18 2.71 22.41
CA LEU A 192 -3.09 2.21 21.58
C LEU A 192 -1.73 2.60 22.19
N HIS A 193 -1.61 3.82 22.70
CA HIS A 193 -0.39 4.32 23.31
C HIS A 193 -0.10 3.72 24.70
N SER A 194 -1.15 3.32 25.43
CA SER A 194 -1.01 2.65 26.73
C SER A 194 -0.85 1.13 26.63
N GLY A 195 -1.33 0.53 25.54
CA GLY A 195 -1.33 -0.93 25.34
C GLY A 195 -0.08 -1.45 24.63
N TYR A 196 0.40 -0.74 23.60
CA TYR A 196 1.39 -1.26 22.66
C TYR A 196 2.76 -0.59 22.79
N ASP A 197 3.80 -1.32 22.43
CA ASP A 197 5.17 -0.81 22.23
C ASP A 197 5.39 -0.37 20.77
N PHE A 198 4.66 -1.00 19.84
CA PHE A 198 4.61 -0.66 18.42
C PHE A 198 3.25 -1.01 17.83
N TYR A 199 2.72 -0.13 16.97
CA TYR A 199 1.58 -0.44 16.12
C TYR A 199 1.73 0.14 14.71
N ALA A 200 1.24 -0.62 13.74
CA ALA A 200 1.06 -0.18 12.36
C ALA A 200 -0.19 -0.86 11.77
N GLY A 201 -0.56 -0.54 10.53
CA GLY A 201 -1.60 -1.26 9.80
C GLY A 201 -1.09 -1.83 8.49
N LEU A 202 -1.79 -2.82 7.96
CA LEU A 202 -1.58 -3.32 6.62
C LEU A 202 -2.34 -2.46 5.62
N GLU A 203 -1.73 -2.24 4.45
CA GLU A 203 -2.48 -1.83 3.27
C GLU A 203 -3.43 -2.96 2.85
N MET A 204 -4.52 -2.61 2.17
CA MET A 204 -5.32 -3.60 1.44
C MET A 204 -4.43 -4.40 0.47
N PRO A 205 -4.73 -5.69 0.22
CA PRO A 205 -3.97 -6.46 -0.75
C PRO A 205 -3.83 -5.75 -2.09
N HIS A 206 -2.69 -5.87 -2.74
CA HIS A 206 -2.39 -5.09 -3.94
C HIS A 206 -1.50 -5.85 -4.92
N GLU A 207 -1.39 -5.32 -6.13
CA GLU A 207 -0.44 -5.83 -7.12
C GLU A 207 0.96 -5.90 -6.52
N GLY A 208 1.61 -7.06 -6.67
CA GLY A 208 2.84 -7.38 -5.95
C GLY A 208 3.95 -6.35 -6.12
N ILE A 209 4.49 -5.88 -5.00
CA ILE A 209 5.67 -5.00 -4.94
C ILE A 209 6.82 -5.84 -4.39
N ASP A 210 7.84 -6.12 -5.21
CA ASP A 210 8.93 -7.02 -4.81
C ASP A 210 8.43 -8.42 -4.36
N GLY A 211 7.37 -8.89 -5.02
CA GLY A 211 6.69 -10.15 -4.67
C GLY A 211 5.91 -10.11 -3.35
N LEU A 212 5.60 -8.92 -2.82
CA LEU A 212 4.73 -8.70 -1.67
C LEU A 212 3.36 -8.21 -2.14
N SER A 213 2.30 -8.99 -1.93
CA SER A 213 0.92 -8.56 -2.18
C SER A 213 0.24 -7.94 -0.96
N VAL A 214 0.89 -7.99 0.21
CA VAL A 214 0.46 -7.37 1.46
C VAL A 214 1.65 -6.65 2.06
N THR A 215 1.50 -5.36 2.35
CA THR A 215 2.57 -4.52 2.89
C THR A 215 2.11 -3.73 4.09
N ALA A 216 3.06 -3.36 4.95
CA ALA A 216 2.84 -2.39 6.00
C ALA A 216 2.54 -1.03 5.37
N GLY A 217 1.44 -0.41 5.78
CA GLY A 217 1.22 1.00 5.48
C GLY A 217 2.14 1.85 6.36
N ILE A 218 2.70 2.90 5.76
CA ILE A 218 3.65 3.80 6.44
C ILE A 218 3.03 5.15 6.82
N SER A 219 1.79 5.41 6.40
CA SER A 219 1.12 6.70 6.63
C SER A 219 0.71 6.91 8.08
N ILE A 220 0.65 5.83 8.86
CA ILE A 220 0.49 5.85 10.30
C ILE A 220 1.33 4.77 10.97
N ILE A 221 2.18 5.18 11.89
CA ILE A 221 3.07 4.31 12.67
C ILE A 221 3.16 4.87 14.08
N GLY A 222 2.83 4.06 15.08
CA GLY A 222 3.02 4.42 16.49
C GLY A 222 4.04 3.53 17.16
N THR A 223 4.94 4.11 17.96
CA THR A 223 6.03 3.34 18.55
C THR A 223 6.68 4.03 19.74
N LYS A 224 7.18 3.23 20.68
CA LYS A 224 8.08 3.75 21.72
C LYS A 224 9.42 4.14 21.08
N PRO A 225 10.17 5.08 21.70
CA PRO A 225 11.54 5.36 21.29
C PRO A 225 12.39 4.08 21.23
N TYR A 226 13.30 4.04 20.27
CA TYR A 226 14.29 2.99 20.05
C TYR A 226 13.72 1.60 19.74
N HIS A 227 12.51 1.53 19.20
CA HIS A 227 11.90 0.25 18.88
C HIS A 227 12.67 -0.53 17.79
N PRO A 228 12.95 -1.84 17.95
CA PRO A 228 13.74 -2.62 17.01
C PRO A 228 13.18 -2.67 15.58
N VAL A 229 11.86 -2.61 15.41
CA VAL A 229 11.22 -2.57 14.09
C VAL A 229 11.60 -1.29 13.34
N ILE A 230 11.59 -0.12 14.00
CA ILE A 230 11.97 1.13 13.34
C ILE A 230 13.48 1.14 13.04
N ARG A 231 14.30 0.62 13.96
CA ARG A 231 15.74 0.46 13.72
C ARG A 231 16.01 -0.38 12.47
N SER A 232 15.34 -1.52 12.37
CA SER A 232 15.47 -2.38 11.20
C SER A 232 14.93 -1.71 9.95
N ALA A 233 13.82 -0.96 10.00
CA ALA A 233 13.35 -0.19 8.85
C ALA A 233 14.40 0.80 8.34
N ILE A 234 15.13 1.48 9.23
CA ILE A 234 16.26 2.36 8.89
C ILE A 234 17.39 1.57 8.20
N GLU A 235 17.79 0.43 8.76
CA GLU A 235 18.83 -0.44 8.19
C GLU A 235 18.42 -0.97 6.82
N LYS A 236 17.18 -1.41 6.70
CA LYS A 236 16.53 -1.83 5.46
C LYS A 236 16.61 -0.72 4.40
N VAL A 237 16.34 0.55 4.74
CA VAL A 237 16.51 1.69 3.80
C VAL A 237 17.97 1.80 3.32
N LEU A 238 18.93 1.71 4.25
CA LEU A 238 20.36 1.80 3.92
C LEU A 238 20.81 0.67 2.99
N ASP A 239 20.51 -0.58 3.35
CA ASP A 239 20.97 -1.80 2.65
C ASP A 239 20.57 -1.82 1.18
N ARG A 240 19.36 -1.34 0.89
CA ARG A 240 18.83 -1.36 -0.48
C ARG A 240 19.06 -0.07 -1.25
N TRP A 241 19.56 0.99 -0.61
CA TRP A 241 19.59 2.32 -1.21
C TRP A 241 20.30 2.30 -2.56
N ASP A 242 21.56 1.84 -2.59
CA ASP A 242 22.39 1.86 -3.79
C ASP A 242 21.94 0.83 -4.83
N GLY A 243 21.54 -0.37 -4.40
CA GLY A 243 21.04 -1.43 -5.28
C GLY A 243 19.80 -0.99 -6.06
N VAL A 244 18.81 -0.45 -5.34
CA VAL A 244 17.58 0.09 -5.94
C VAL A 244 17.88 1.33 -6.79
N THR A 245 18.83 2.19 -6.40
CA THR A 245 19.26 3.34 -7.23
C THR A 245 19.74 2.89 -8.60
N LYS A 246 20.58 1.84 -8.65
CA LYS A 246 21.13 1.30 -9.90
C LYS A 246 20.06 0.62 -10.75
N GLN A 247 19.00 0.08 -10.13
CA GLN A 247 17.89 -0.54 -10.86
C GLN A 247 16.95 0.50 -11.50
N PHE A 248 16.75 1.65 -10.86
CA PHE A 248 15.76 2.66 -11.28
C PHE A 248 16.42 4.01 -11.64
N ILE A 249 17.17 4.04 -12.75
CA ILE A 249 17.99 5.19 -13.17
C ILE A 249 17.17 6.29 -13.88
N SER A 250 16.09 5.93 -14.58
CA SER A 250 15.31 6.87 -15.41
C SER A 250 14.62 7.95 -14.58
N SER A 251 14.60 9.19 -15.09
CA SER A 251 13.85 10.32 -14.51
C SER A 251 12.34 10.25 -14.73
N ASP A 252 11.84 9.21 -15.39
CA ASP A 252 10.39 8.99 -15.58
C ASP A 252 9.66 8.97 -14.21
N PRO A 253 8.53 9.69 -14.06
CA PRO A 253 7.84 9.78 -12.77
C PRO A 253 7.40 8.44 -12.19
N LEU A 254 7.01 7.45 -13.02
CA LEU A 254 6.62 6.12 -12.55
C LEU A 254 7.84 5.32 -12.09
N VAL A 255 8.97 5.46 -12.80
CA VAL A 255 10.24 4.86 -12.39
C VAL A 255 10.71 5.47 -11.07
N GLN A 256 10.62 6.79 -10.90
CA GLN A 256 10.94 7.46 -9.64
C GLN A 256 10.00 7.01 -8.51
N ALA A 257 8.70 6.90 -8.75
CA ALA A 257 7.75 6.38 -7.76
C ALA A 257 8.12 4.95 -7.34
N ARG A 258 8.44 4.06 -8.30
CA ARG A 258 8.91 2.69 -8.01
C ARG A 258 10.20 2.70 -7.20
N LYS A 259 11.15 3.58 -7.54
CA LYS A 259 12.39 3.72 -6.77
C LYS A 259 12.09 4.07 -5.31
N VAL A 260 11.24 5.06 -5.05
CA VAL A 260 10.82 5.44 -3.69
C VAL A 260 10.16 4.27 -2.98
N THR A 261 9.19 3.62 -3.65
CA THR A 261 8.50 2.43 -3.12
C THR A 261 9.49 1.36 -2.68
N HIS A 262 10.44 1.01 -3.55
CA HIS A 262 11.41 -0.03 -3.26
C HIS A 262 12.42 0.39 -2.20
N ARG A 263 12.84 1.67 -2.13
CA ARG A 263 13.82 2.12 -1.14
C ARG A 263 13.24 2.28 0.26
N THR A 264 12.08 2.91 0.38
CA THR A 264 11.60 3.48 1.66
C THR A 264 10.23 2.97 2.09
N LEU A 265 9.30 2.76 1.17
CA LEU A 265 7.94 2.33 1.51
C LEU A 265 7.92 0.89 2.02
N ILE A 266 8.47 -0.06 1.25
CA ILE A 266 8.49 -1.47 1.65
C ILE A 266 9.51 -1.77 2.76
N ALA A 267 10.27 -0.77 3.21
CA ALA A 267 11.27 -0.94 4.25
C ALA A 267 10.69 -1.45 5.56
N LEU A 268 9.54 -0.90 5.95
CA LEU A 268 8.84 -1.31 7.17
C LEU A 268 8.33 -2.76 7.06
N THR A 269 7.79 -3.15 5.91
CA THR A 269 7.34 -4.53 5.67
C THR A 269 8.48 -5.53 5.87
N TYR A 270 9.67 -5.26 5.31
CA TYR A 270 10.83 -6.14 5.53
C TYR A 270 11.37 -6.10 6.96
N ALA A 271 11.16 -5.01 7.69
CA ALA A 271 11.57 -4.92 9.08
C ALA A 271 10.70 -5.79 10.00
N PHE A 272 9.46 -6.10 9.59
CA PHE A 272 8.56 -6.96 10.35
C PHE A 272 9.08 -8.38 10.49
N ASP A 273 9.64 -8.94 9.41
CA ASP A 273 10.12 -10.34 9.36
C ASP A 273 11.15 -10.68 10.46
N GLU A 274 11.93 -9.69 10.92
CA GLU A 274 13.04 -9.91 11.84
C GLU A 274 12.76 -9.41 13.27
N ASN A 275 11.89 -8.41 13.42
CA ASN A 275 11.86 -7.61 14.65
C ASN A 275 10.48 -7.46 15.28
N LEU A 276 9.43 -7.91 14.60
CA LEU A 276 8.07 -7.85 15.12
C LEU A 276 7.82 -9.00 16.11
N ASN A 277 7.03 -8.74 17.16
CA ASN A 277 6.59 -9.73 18.14
C ASN A 277 7.73 -10.35 18.97
N ARG A 278 8.76 -9.55 19.29
CA ARG A 278 9.78 -9.96 20.26
C ARG A 278 9.15 -10.14 21.65
N PRO A 279 9.59 -11.11 22.48
CA PRO A 279 8.95 -11.43 23.77
C PRO A 279 8.80 -10.25 24.73
N GLU A 280 9.72 -9.28 24.68
CA GLU A 280 9.74 -8.07 25.51
C GLU A 280 8.81 -6.95 25.02
N ASN A 281 8.24 -7.05 23.82
CA ASN A 281 7.41 -6.01 23.23
C ASN A 281 5.97 -6.48 23.00
N THR A 282 5.03 -5.57 23.25
CA THR A 282 3.63 -5.74 22.86
C THR A 282 3.40 -5.05 21.53
N ASP A 283 3.66 -5.78 20.44
CA ASP A 283 3.52 -5.26 19.07
C ASP A 283 2.19 -5.66 18.45
N ILE A 284 1.64 -4.81 17.58
CA ILE A 284 0.45 -5.16 16.79
C ILE A 284 0.53 -4.64 15.37
N VAL A 285 0.02 -5.42 14.43
CA VAL A 285 -0.23 -4.99 13.06
C VAL A 285 -1.72 -5.18 12.80
N PHE A 286 -2.40 -4.07 12.54
CA PHE A 286 -3.85 -4.04 12.34
C PHE A 286 -4.22 -4.35 10.89
N PRO A 287 -5.36 -5.02 10.66
CA PRO A 287 -5.89 -5.17 9.31
C PRO A 287 -6.33 -3.82 8.71
N ALA A 288 -6.44 -3.78 7.38
CA ALA A 288 -6.63 -2.54 6.62
C ALA A 288 -7.78 -1.64 7.11
N CYS A 289 -8.92 -2.20 7.55
CA CYS A 289 -10.06 -1.42 8.06
C CYS A 289 -9.75 -0.58 9.33
N TYR A 290 -8.57 -0.70 9.95
CA TYR A 290 -8.21 0.21 11.04
C TYR A 290 -7.77 1.58 10.56
N PHE A 291 -6.99 1.62 9.47
CA PHE A 291 -6.28 2.83 9.03
C PHE A 291 -6.26 3.05 7.51
N TYR A 292 -6.29 1.97 6.73
CA TYR A 292 -6.11 1.94 5.26
C TYR A 292 -7.33 1.38 4.51
N PRO A 293 -8.58 1.75 4.88
CA PRO A 293 -9.73 1.19 4.19
C PRO A 293 -9.77 1.65 2.73
N LYS A 294 -10.28 0.78 1.86
CA LYS A 294 -10.67 1.10 0.48
C LYS A 294 -12.10 0.64 0.25
N HIS A 295 -12.63 0.95 -0.93
CA HIS A 295 -13.93 0.42 -1.39
C HIS A 295 -15.15 0.78 -0.51
N GLY A 296 -15.03 1.84 0.30
CA GLY A 296 -16.09 2.25 1.23
C GLY A 296 -16.14 1.44 2.52
N LEU A 297 -15.16 0.55 2.77
CA LEU A 297 -14.98 -0.11 4.05
C LEU A 297 -14.70 0.93 5.16
N PRO A 298 -15.03 0.63 6.43
CA PRO A 298 -14.81 1.57 7.52
C PRO A 298 -13.32 1.70 7.87
N GLY A 299 -12.91 2.92 8.25
CA GLY A 299 -11.63 3.19 8.92
C GLY A 299 -11.84 3.40 10.41
N PHE A 300 -11.72 2.34 11.23
CA PHE A 300 -12.17 2.37 12.62
C PHE A 300 -11.44 3.38 13.52
N TYR A 301 -10.13 3.55 13.33
CA TYR A 301 -9.34 4.51 14.10
C TYR A 301 -8.96 5.72 13.25
N SER A 302 -8.57 5.48 12.00
CA SER A 302 -8.27 6.53 11.04
C SER A 302 -8.62 6.09 9.62
N GLU A 303 -8.57 7.03 8.70
CA GLU A 303 -8.80 6.81 7.28
C GLU A 303 -7.73 7.54 6.48
N HIS A 304 -6.85 6.79 5.82
CA HIS A 304 -5.89 7.32 4.87
C HIS A 304 -6.60 7.68 3.56
N LEU A 305 -6.59 8.96 3.20
CA LEU A 305 -7.38 9.47 2.06
C LEU A 305 -6.62 9.38 0.71
N TYR A 306 -5.40 8.83 0.69
CA TYR A 306 -4.57 8.65 -0.51
C TYR A 306 -4.45 9.94 -1.35
N GLY A 307 -4.25 11.06 -0.67
CA GLY A 307 -4.08 12.40 -1.22
C GLY A 307 -2.74 12.52 -1.95
N THR A 308 -2.75 12.42 -3.27
CA THR A 308 -1.55 12.61 -4.09
C THR A 308 -1.14 14.09 -4.12
N THR A 309 -0.22 14.50 -3.26
CA THR A 309 0.23 15.91 -3.13
C THR A 309 1.61 16.19 -3.70
N TRP A 310 2.42 15.16 -3.95
CA TRP A 310 3.80 15.26 -4.46
C TRP A 310 4.01 14.66 -5.84
N ASN A 311 2.96 14.16 -6.48
CA ASN A 311 3.04 13.91 -7.91
C ASN A 311 3.05 15.28 -8.61
N ASP A 312 4.13 15.59 -9.33
CA ASP A 312 4.22 16.73 -10.27
C ASP A 312 3.25 16.59 -11.46
N LEU A 313 2.48 15.53 -11.45
CA LEU A 313 1.24 15.42 -12.16
C LEU A 313 0.22 16.35 -11.47
N GLU A 314 0.21 17.63 -11.87
CA GLU A 314 -1.06 18.32 -12.13
C GLU A 314 -1.81 17.54 -13.22
N GLU A 315 -2.09 16.26 -12.97
CA GLU A 315 -2.94 15.46 -13.81
C GLU A 315 -4.32 16.06 -13.62
N THR A 316 -4.74 16.86 -14.59
CA THR A 316 -6.15 17.21 -14.78
C THR A 316 -6.97 15.94 -14.62
N PRO A 317 -8.24 16.00 -14.18
CA PRO A 317 -9.09 14.81 -14.05
C PRO A 317 -9.05 13.88 -15.27
N ASN A 318 -8.89 14.46 -16.47
CA ASN A 318 -8.71 13.74 -17.72
C ASN A 318 -7.37 13.00 -17.85
N GLN A 319 -6.26 13.58 -17.40
CA GLN A 319 -4.96 12.89 -17.43
C GLN A 319 -4.87 11.83 -16.33
N LYS A 320 -5.52 12.02 -15.18
CA LYS A 320 -5.67 10.98 -14.15
C LYS A 320 -6.54 9.82 -14.64
N TYR A 321 -7.64 10.15 -15.32
CA TYR A 321 -8.47 9.16 -16.00
C TYR A 321 -7.67 8.46 -17.11
N PHE A 322 -6.88 9.18 -17.90
CA PHE A 322 -6.06 8.61 -18.97
C PHE A 322 -4.91 7.76 -18.45
N SER A 323 -4.25 8.14 -17.35
CA SER A 323 -3.17 7.36 -16.73
C SER A 323 -3.73 6.10 -16.06
N GLN A 324 -4.88 6.19 -15.40
CA GLN A 324 -5.63 5.03 -14.91
C GLN A 324 -6.12 4.14 -16.04
N THR A 325 -6.61 4.72 -17.14
CA THR A 325 -7.03 4.02 -18.35
C THR A 325 -5.83 3.35 -19.03
N LEU A 326 -4.67 4.00 -19.10
CA LEU A 326 -3.44 3.40 -19.63
C LEU A 326 -2.89 2.29 -18.73
N ARG A 327 -3.00 2.42 -17.40
CA ARG A 327 -2.63 1.34 -16.47
C ARG A 327 -3.57 0.13 -16.61
N THR A 328 -4.87 0.37 -16.70
CA THR A 328 -5.85 -0.69 -16.98
C THR A 328 -5.71 -1.25 -18.39
N LEU A 329 -5.33 -0.44 -19.38
CA LEU A 329 -5.03 -0.87 -20.75
C LEU A 329 -3.74 -1.69 -20.80
N ARG A 330 -2.67 -1.34 -20.06
CA ARG A 330 -1.44 -2.16 -19.97
C ARG A 330 -1.65 -3.47 -19.23
N ALA A 331 -2.46 -3.47 -18.18
CA ALA A 331 -2.91 -4.71 -17.52
C ALA A 331 -3.80 -5.55 -18.45
N ARG A 332 -4.60 -4.88 -19.29
CA ARG A 332 -5.30 -5.51 -20.42
C ARG A 332 -4.35 -5.99 -21.50
N ASP A 333 -3.25 -5.31 -21.82
CA ASP A 333 -2.31 -5.71 -22.86
C ASP A 333 -1.63 -7.03 -22.50
N ALA A 334 -1.26 -7.26 -21.24
CA ALA A 334 -0.76 -8.58 -20.81
C ALA A 334 -1.82 -9.69 -21.02
N LYS A 335 -3.11 -9.37 -20.88
CA LYS A 335 -4.24 -10.28 -21.09
C LYS A 335 -4.65 -10.40 -22.56
N ILE A 336 -4.57 -9.33 -23.33
CA ILE A 336 -4.81 -9.24 -24.78
C ILE A 336 -3.69 -9.95 -25.51
N ILE A 337 -2.41 -9.73 -25.15
CA ILE A 337 -1.27 -10.50 -25.65
C ILE A 337 -1.48 -11.99 -25.37
N ARG A 338 -1.97 -12.38 -24.19
CA ARG A 338 -2.31 -13.79 -23.92
C ARG A 338 -3.46 -14.29 -24.82
N VAL A 339 -4.51 -13.50 -25.03
CA VAL A 339 -5.64 -13.87 -25.89
C VAL A 339 -5.21 -13.93 -27.36
N GLU A 340 -4.45 -12.96 -27.86
CA GLU A 340 -3.88 -12.92 -29.20
C GLU A 340 -2.91 -14.08 -29.42
N LEU A 341 -2.08 -14.43 -28.42
CA LEU A 341 -1.19 -15.59 -28.47
C LEU A 341 -2.01 -16.89 -28.51
N ILE A 342 -3.06 -17.02 -27.71
CA ILE A 342 -3.98 -18.18 -27.74
C ILE A 342 -4.70 -18.26 -29.10
N SER A 343 -5.18 -17.14 -29.63
CA SER A 343 -5.82 -17.05 -30.94
C SER A 343 -4.86 -17.38 -32.08
N LEU A 344 -3.60 -16.93 -31.99
CA LEU A 344 -2.55 -17.24 -32.96
C LEU A 344 -2.18 -18.73 -32.91
N ILE A 345 -2.04 -19.31 -31.72
CA ILE A 345 -1.83 -20.76 -31.52
C ILE A 345 -2.99 -21.56 -32.12
N ALA A 346 -4.24 -21.12 -31.89
CA ALA A 346 -5.42 -21.76 -32.46
C ALA A 346 -5.46 -21.66 -34.00
N LEU A 347 -5.11 -20.51 -34.57
CA LEU A 347 -5.01 -20.29 -36.02
C LEU A 347 -3.94 -21.18 -36.67
N ILE A 348 -2.75 -21.26 -36.05
CA ILE A 348 -1.67 -22.15 -36.49
C ILE A 348 -2.15 -23.60 -36.43
N GLY A 349 -2.78 -24.01 -35.33
CA GLY A 349 -3.35 -25.35 -35.18
C GLY A 349 -4.36 -25.69 -36.29
N CYS A 350 -5.29 -24.79 -36.58
CA CYS A 350 -6.26 -24.95 -37.68
C CYS A 350 -5.57 -25.06 -39.05
N PHE A 351 -4.54 -24.25 -39.30
CA PHE A 351 -3.80 -24.27 -40.57
C PHE A 351 -2.98 -25.56 -40.74
N THR A 352 -2.31 -26.03 -39.68
CA THR A 352 -1.62 -27.32 -39.68
C THR A 352 -2.59 -28.47 -39.93
N LEU A 353 -3.77 -28.45 -39.29
CA LEU A 353 -4.81 -29.45 -39.51
C LEU A 353 -5.31 -29.45 -40.97
N TYR A 354 -5.51 -28.26 -41.55
CA TYR A 354 -5.87 -28.10 -42.96
C TYR A 354 -4.83 -28.72 -43.89
N LEU A 355 -3.54 -28.47 -43.66
CA LEU A 355 -2.46 -29.05 -44.47
C LEU A 355 -2.39 -30.57 -44.35
N LEU A 356 -2.56 -31.12 -43.14
CA LEU A 356 -2.58 -32.56 -42.91
C LEU A 356 -3.77 -33.24 -43.61
N VAL A 357 -4.95 -32.63 -43.52
CA VAL A 357 -6.16 -33.10 -44.22
C VAL A 357 -5.96 -33.07 -45.74
N ASN A 358 -5.42 -31.97 -46.29
CA ASN A 358 -5.17 -31.87 -47.72
C ASN A 358 -4.11 -32.86 -48.21
N SER A 359 -3.09 -33.13 -47.39
CA SER A 359 -2.08 -34.15 -47.65
C SER A 359 -2.68 -35.56 -47.68
N GLU A 360 -3.52 -35.90 -46.71
CA GLU A 360 -4.21 -37.20 -46.66
C GLU A 360 -5.22 -37.39 -47.80
N ILE A 361 -5.97 -36.34 -48.17
CA ILE A 361 -6.85 -36.36 -49.35
C ILE A 361 -6.05 -36.62 -50.63
N LYS A 362 -4.88 -35.98 -50.78
CA LYS A 362 -3.99 -36.22 -51.93
C LYS A 362 -3.39 -37.63 -51.95
N LYS A 363 -3.19 -38.27 -50.79
CA LYS A 363 -2.71 -39.65 -50.69
C LYS A 363 -3.81 -40.68 -50.96
N GLY A 364 -5.05 -40.41 -50.56
CA GLY A 364 -6.20 -41.29 -50.82
C GLY A 364 -6.77 -41.21 -52.24
N LEU A 365 -6.32 -40.25 -53.05
CA LEU A 365 -6.66 -40.09 -54.48
C LEU A 365 -5.63 -40.73 -55.43
N LYS A 366 -4.65 -41.47 -54.90
CA LYS A 366 -3.66 -42.23 -55.68
C LYS A 366 -3.94 -43.72 -55.68
#